data_AF-A0A6U1WVE2-F1
#
_entry.id   AF-A0A6U1WVE2-F1
#
_cell.length_a   1.000
_cell.length_b   1.000
_cell.length_c   1.000
_cell.angle_alpha   90.00
_cell.angle_beta   90.00
_cell.angle_gamma   90.00
#
_symmetry.space_group_name_H-M   'P 1'
#
loop_
_entity.id
_entity.type
_entity.pdbx_description
1 polymer ?
#
loop_
_entity_poly.entity_id
_entity_poly.type
_entity_poly.pdbx_seq_one_letter_code
_entity_poly.pdbx_strand_id
1 'polypeptide(L)'
;MRTSSATPAGDERSDLHESTVRDLLPARQPQSGSPMHTYTESELEELRRSLPSFVRDRSALVPPRAACAVRGAGDRVDILKPGWATPSYKTRGDSNDGAVSTGSSPLSPPGRWHGAPDLDGPGVDAVRRFRHEVREGRFVGPTNGQCPGFLQCNMVVLREGREAFDFLLFCQRNSQACPLIEVCDVGSPHPNGVARDADLRTDIPRYAIYRNGALEKEVTDATQYWPDDSVAFLIGCSFSVEGALISSGIPLRSADEGKNVPMYRTSLPCRPAGCMRGNMVVSMKPVKAMDIAKEVEITSKFPQAHGAPVCVGCPEAIGIQDIGKPDWGEPVEVLPDELPVFHACGVTPQNVLMASGVSFAITHSAGHMFLCDLPSDAVP
;
A
#
# COMPACT_ATOMS: atom_id res chain seq x y z
N MET A 1 49.44 -38.73 44.95
CA MET A 1 48.17 -38.47 44.23
C MET A 1 48.26 -37.05 43.68
N ARG A 2 48.73 -36.86 42.44
CA ARG A 2 47.97 -36.55 41.21
C ARG A 2 47.24 -35.18 41.21
N THR A 3 47.93 -34.19 40.64
CA THR A 3 47.54 -33.11 39.67
C THR A 3 46.08 -32.72 39.38
N SER A 4 45.82 -31.40 39.34
CA SER A 4 45.10 -30.56 38.31
C SER A 4 44.54 -29.30 39.01
N SER A 5 44.84 -28.04 38.68
CA SER A 5 44.71 -27.19 37.47
C SER A 5 43.27 -26.75 37.12
N ALA A 6 43.00 -25.47 37.44
CA ALA A 6 42.17 -24.45 36.77
C ALA A 6 40.69 -24.71 36.38
N THR A 7 39.79 -23.84 36.89
CA THR A 7 38.95 -22.82 36.19
C THR A 7 37.63 -22.62 36.98
N PRO A 8 37.17 -21.39 37.33
CA PRO A 8 35.84 -21.22 37.90
C PRO A 8 34.80 -21.21 36.78
N ALA A 9 33.76 -22.04 36.96
CA ALA A 9 32.63 -22.19 36.06
C ALA A 9 31.90 -20.85 35.88
N GLY A 10 31.90 -20.37 34.63
CA GLY A 10 31.07 -19.27 34.18
C GLY A 10 29.61 -19.71 34.06
N ASP A 11 28.77 -18.89 34.66
CA ASP A 11 27.37 -18.58 34.38
C ASP A 11 26.63 -19.35 33.24
N GLU A 12 26.24 -20.60 33.49
CA GLU A 12 25.31 -21.36 32.62
C GLU A 12 23.85 -20.86 32.68
N ARG A 13 23.56 -19.68 33.27
CA ARG A 13 22.20 -19.10 33.30
C ARG A 13 21.97 -17.98 32.30
N SER A 14 22.97 -17.58 31.51
CA SER A 14 22.81 -16.53 30.48
C SER A 14 22.52 -17.07 29.07
N ASP A 15 22.91 -18.31 28.74
CA ASP A 15 22.77 -18.83 27.37
C ASP A 15 21.40 -19.48 27.05
N LEU A 16 20.60 -19.81 28.06
CA LEU A 16 19.25 -20.38 27.86
C LEU A 16 18.20 -19.33 27.46
N HIS A 17 18.49 -18.04 27.63
CA HIS A 17 17.57 -16.97 27.25
C HIS A 17 17.74 -16.54 25.79
N GLU A 18 18.94 -16.61 25.21
CA GLU A 18 19.17 -16.31 23.79
C GLU A 18 18.70 -17.42 22.86
N SER A 19 18.82 -18.70 23.24
CA SER A 19 18.34 -19.81 22.41
C SER A 19 16.82 -19.82 22.31
N THR A 20 16.13 -19.51 23.41
CA THR A 20 14.66 -19.49 23.46
C THR A 20 14.06 -18.31 22.68
N VAL A 21 14.75 -17.17 22.60
CA VAL A 21 14.32 -16.01 21.79
C VAL A 21 14.56 -16.23 20.29
N ARG A 22 15.59 -17.01 19.91
CA ARG A 22 15.80 -17.45 18.52
C ARG A 22 14.73 -18.43 18.06
N ASP A 23 14.27 -19.32 18.93
CA ASP A 23 13.26 -20.33 18.60
C ASP A 23 11.82 -19.76 18.58
N LEU A 24 11.58 -18.59 19.20
CA LEU A 24 10.28 -17.90 19.22
C LEU A 24 10.04 -16.93 18.05
N LEU A 25 11.04 -16.72 17.18
CA LEU A 25 10.91 -15.91 15.97
C LEU A 25 11.07 -16.77 14.71
N PRO A 26 10.02 -17.46 14.24
CA PRO A 26 10.01 -18.02 12.89
C PRO A 26 9.77 -16.89 11.87
N ALA A 27 10.62 -15.87 11.88
CA ALA A 27 10.68 -14.80 10.90
C ALA A 27 11.90 -15.05 10.01
N ARG A 28 11.90 -16.18 9.27
CA ARG A 28 12.77 -16.48 8.12
C ARG A 28 12.64 -17.96 7.75
N GLN A 29 11.54 -18.35 7.09
CA GLN A 29 11.62 -19.31 5.98
C GLN A 29 10.49 -18.99 4.99
N PRO A 30 10.80 -18.41 3.81
CA PRO A 30 9.82 -18.31 2.75
C PRO A 30 9.43 -19.72 2.29
N GLN A 31 8.13 -20.03 2.32
CA GLN A 31 7.64 -21.19 1.61
C GLN A 31 7.74 -20.92 0.11
N SER A 32 8.29 -21.89 -0.63
CA SER A 32 8.44 -21.81 -2.08
C SER A 32 7.08 -21.56 -2.75
N GLY A 33 6.89 -20.35 -3.29
CA GLY A 33 5.78 -20.02 -4.19
C GLY A 33 4.74 -19.02 -3.69
N SER A 34 4.81 -18.54 -2.44
CA SER A 34 3.98 -17.42 -1.99
C SER A 34 4.77 -16.11 -2.08
N PRO A 35 4.26 -15.07 -2.77
CA PRO A 35 4.82 -13.73 -2.64
C PRO A 35 4.82 -13.35 -1.16
N MET A 36 5.86 -12.66 -0.69
CA MET A 36 5.75 -11.91 0.55
C MET A 36 4.51 -11.01 0.45
N HIS A 37 3.74 -10.87 1.53
CA HIS A 37 2.52 -10.03 1.62
C HIS A 37 1.16 -10.68 1.29
N THR A 38 1.02 -12.00 1.27
CA THR A 38 -0.28 -12.68 1.19
C THR A 38 -0.65 -13.44 2.47
N TYR A 39 -1.95 -13.57 2.76
CA TYR A 39 -2.49 -14.51 3.76
C TYR A 39 -1.86 -15.89 3.56
N THR A 40 -1.52 -16.58 4.64
CA THR A 40 -1.14 -18.00 4.52
C THR A 40 -2.31 -18.81 3.97
N GLU A 41 -2.06 -19.98 3.41
CA GLU A 41 -3.13 -20.84 2.89
C GLU A 41 -4.20 -21.16 3.96
N SER A 42 -3.76 -21.37 5.21
CA SER A 42 -4.66 -21.57 6.35
C SER A 42 -5.46 -20.31 6.70
N GLU A 43 -4.86 -19.12 6.64
CA GLU A 43 -5.54 -17.85 6.88
C GLU A 43 -6.55 -17.55 5.76
N LEU A 44 -6.20 -17.86 4.51
CA LEU A 44 -7.09 -17.72 3.36
C LEU A 44 -8.28 -18.68 3.47
N GLU A 45 -8.06 -19.91 3.95
CA GLU A 45 -9.14 -20.86 4.24
C GLU A 45 -10.04 -20.40 5.37
N GLU A 46 -9.49 -19.84 6.45
CA GLU A 46 -10.28 -19.29 7.55
C GLU A 46 -11.11 -18.09 7.09
N LEU A 47 -10.51 -17.20 6.29
CA LEU A 47 -11.21 -16.09 5.65
C LEU A 47 -12.34 -16.64 4.76
N ARG A 48 -12.06 -17.62 3.89
CA ARG A 48 -13.07 -18.29 3.03
C ARG A 48 -14.19 -18.94 3.82
N ARG A 49 -13.91 -19.54 4.98
CA ARG A 49 -14.92 -20.12 5.88
C ARG A 49 -15.77 -19.05 6.57
N SER A 50 -15.20 -17.87 6.82
CA SER A 50 -15.91 -16.72 7.41
C SER A 50 -16.81 -15.99 6.41
N LEU A 51 -16.55 -16.15 5.12
CA LEU A 51 -17.40 -15.62 4.05
C LEU A 51 -18.66 -16.48 3.90
N PRO A 52 -19.85 -15.87 3.71
CA PRO A 52 -21.08 -16.62 3.50
C PRO A 52 -20.97 -17.52 2.25
N SER A 53 -21.51 -18.74 2.33
CA SER A 53 -21.50 -19.69 1.22
C SER A 53 -22.35 -19.15 0.05
N PHE A 54 -21.68 -18.62 -0.96
CA PHE A 54 -22.33 -18.24 -2.21
C PHE A 54 -22.65 -19.48 -3.04
N VAL A 55 -23.79 -20.11 -2.75
CA VAL A 55 -24.47 -20.95 -3.74
C VAL A 55 -25.35 -20.01 -4.57
N ARG A 56 -24.78 -19.36 -5.59
CA ARG A 56 -25.60 -18.76 -6.63
C ARG A 56 -26.28 -19.88 -7.40
N ASP A 57 -27.59 -19.75 -7.59
CA ASP A 57 -28.33 -20.59 -8.51
C ASP A 57 -27.66 -20.49 -9.90
N ARG A 58 -27.08 -21.59 -10.36
CA ARG A 58 -26.40 -21.69 -11.66
C ARG A 58 -27.34 -21.39 -12.83
N SER A 59 -28.65 -21.35 -12.60
CA SER A 59 -29.67 -21.00 -13.58
C SER A 59 -29.57 -19.56 -14.10
N ALA A 60 -28.94 -18.64 -13.35
CA ALA A 60 -28.80 -17.23 -13.75
C ALA A 60 -27.61 -16.95 -14.68
N LEU A 61 -26.73 -17.93 -14.93
CA LEU A 61 -25.59 -17.83 -15.85
C LEU A 61 -25.92 -18.42 -17.23
N VAL A 62 -27.15 -18.27 -17.71
CA VAL A 62 -27.49 -18.61 -19.09
C VAL A 62 -27.07 -17.45 -19.98
N PRO A 63 -26.02 -17.58 -20.81
CA PRO A 63 -25.71 -16.53 -21.78
C PRO A 63 -26.93 -16.36 -22.71
N PRO A 64 -27.26 -15.12 -23.12
CA PRO A 64 -28.38 -14.90 -24.02
C PRO A 64 -28.17 -15.75 -25.28
N ARG A 65 -29.12 -16.64 -25.57
CA ARG A 65 -29.19 -17.37 -26.84
C ARG A 65 -29.49 -16.36 -27.94
N ALA A 66 -28.47 -15.64 -28.40
CA ALA A 66 -28.53 -14.98 -29.69
C ALA A 66 -28.63 -16.08 -30.75
N ALA A 67 -29.71 -16.06 -31.52
CA ALA A 67 -29.85 -16.86 -32.73
C ALA A 67 -28.85 -16.34 -33.78
N CYS A 68 -27.57 -16.68 -33.60
CA CYS A 68 -26.56 -16.48 -34.62
C CYS A 68 -26.66 -17.68 -35.57
N ALA A 69 -27.33 -17.49 -36.70
CA ALA A 69 -27.29 -18.44 -37.80
C ALA A 69 -25.86 -18.46 -38.36
N VAL A 70 -25.04 -19.40 -37.88
CA VAL A 70 -23.71 -19.66 -38.41
C VAL A 70 -23.87 -20.24 -39.81
N ARG A 71 -23.63 -19.42 -40.84
CA ARG A 71 -23.23 -19.90 -42.16
C ARG A 71 -21.71 -20.04 -42.17
N GLY A 72 -21.22 -21.20 -42.62
CA GLY A 72 -19.85 -21.38 -43.07
C GLY A 72 -19.00 -22.23 -42.13
N ALA A 73 -18.71 -23.46 -42.56
CA ALA A 73 -17.65 -24.28 -42.00
C ALA A 73 -16.29 -23.59 -42.19
N GLY A 74 -15.58 -23.38 -41.10
CA GLY A 74 -14.21 -22.84 -41.08
C GLY A 74 -13.52 -23.27 -39.79
N ASP A 75 -12.56 -24.18 -39.94
CA ASP A 75 -11.55 -24.71 -39.02
C ASP A 75 -11.65 -24.38 -37.53
N ARG A 76 -12.04 -25.39 -36.75
CA ARG A 76 -11.71 -25.46 -35.32
C ARG A 76 -10.20 -25.61 -35.18
N VAL A 77 -9.53 -24.65 -34.55
CA VAL A 77 -8.11 -24.77 -34.18
C VAL A 77 -8.01 -25.71 -32.99
N ASP A 78 -7.43 -26.88 -33.23
CA ASP A 78 -7.18 -27.93 -32.24
C ASP A 78 -5.82 -27.68 -31.56
N ILE A 79 -5.85 -27.23 -30.30
CA ILE A 79 -4.68 -26.73 -29.54
C ILE A 79 -3.79 -27.89 -29.01
N LEU A 80 -4.11 -29.14 -29.35
CA LEU A 80 -3.42 -30.33 -28.82
C LEU A 80 -2.55 -31.09 -29.83
N LYS A 81 -2.26 -30.53 -31.01
CA LYS A 81 -1.30 -31.17 -31.95
C LYS A 81 0.16 -30.88 -31.55
N PRO A 82 1.03 -31.90 -31.40
CA PRO A 82 2.46 -31.71 -31.16
C PRO A 82 3.14 -31.31 -32.47
N GLY A 83 3.39 -30.02 -32.64
CA GLY A 83 3.95 -29.46 -33.86
C GLY A 83 4.42 -28.02 -33.71
N TRP A 84 5.04 -27.69 -32.57
CA TRP A 84 5.81 -26.45 -32.45
C TRP A 84 7.24 -26.73 -32.90
N ALA A 85 7.58 -26.30 -34.12
CA ALA A 85 8.97 -26.24 -34.55
C ALA A 85 9.71 -25.19 -33.71
N THR A 86 10.79 -25.61 -33.05
CA THR A 86 11.71 -24.72 -32.35
C THR A 86 12.32 -23.69 -33.31
N PRO A 87 12.30 -22.38 -32.99
CA PRO A 87 13.04 -21.41 -33.79
C PRO A 87 14.54 -21.65 -33.64
N SER A 88 15.24 -21.80 -34.76
CA SER A 88 16.69 -21.92 -34.80
C SER A 88 17.35 -20.57 -34.49
N TYR A 89 18.12 -20.51 -33.40
CA TYR A 89 19.01 -19.39 -33.11
C TYR A 89 20.16 -19.40 -34.13
N LYS A 90 20.23 -18.36 -34.96
CA LYS A 90 21.43 -18.06 -35.75
C LYS A 90 22.47 -17.42 -34.83
N THR A 91 23.54 -18.15 -34.56
CA THR A 91 24.80 -17.60 -34.03
C THR A 91 25.40 -16.64 -35.05
N ARG A 92 25.54 -15.36 -34.69
CA ARG A 92 26.41 -14.41 -35.39
C ARG A 92 27.75 -14.41 -34.68
N GLY A 93 28.78 -14.76 -35.45
CA GLY A 93 30.14 -14.97 -34.97
C GLY A 93 30.91 -13.69 -34.64
N ASP A 94 31.95 -13.92 -33.84
CA ASP A 94 33.00 -13.00 -33.46
C ASP A 94 33.78 -12.47 -34.67
N SER A 95 33.99 -11.16 -34.68
CA SER A 95 35.26 -10.49 -35.00
C SER A 95 35.03 -8.99 -35.12
N ASN A 96 35.52 -8.20 -34.17
CA ASN A 96 36.60 -7.25 -34.48
C ASN A 96 37.21 -6.63 -33.21
N ASP A 97 38.53 -6.65 -33.19
CA ASP A 97 39.41 -5.96 -32.26
C ASP A 97 39.25 -4.42 -32.33
N GLY A 98 39.46 -3.74 -31.20
CA GLY A 98 39.71 -2.29 -31.22
C GLY A 98 39.55 -1.54 -29.90
N ALA A 99 40.67 -1.45 -29.16
CA ALA A 99 41.03 -0.40 -28.19
C ALA A 99 40.28 -0.32 -26.84
N VAL A 100 40.95 -0.84 -25.81
CA VAL A 100 40.70 -0.52 -24.40
C VAL A 100 41.11 0.94 -24.14
N SER A 101 40.13 1.83 -23.96
CA SER A 101 40.37 3.12 -23.31
C SER A 101 40.19 2.97 -21.80
N THR A 102 41.29 3.06 -21.06
CA THR A 102 41.29 3.26 -19.61
C THR A 102 40.76 4.65 -19.27
N GLY A 103 39.43 4.80 -19.28
CA GLY A 103 38.74 5.97 -18.74
C GLY A 103 38.30 5.66 -17.32
N SER A 104 38.95 6.27 -16.34
CA SER A 104 38.50 6.29 -14.96
C SER A 104 37.09 6.89 -14.90
N SER A 105 36.07 6.06 -14.62
CA SER A 105 34.74 6.57 -14.27
C SER A 105 34.89 7.50 -13.06
N PRO A 106 34.29 8.71 -13.08
CA PRO A 106 34.27 9.55 -11.91
C PRO A 106 33.50 8.81 -10.81
N LEU A 107 34.15 8.63 -9.66
CA LEU A 107 33.54 8.11 -8.45
C LEU A 107 32.26 8.91 -8.18
N SER A 108 31.13 8.21 -8.10
CA SER A 108 29.86 8.78 -7.62
C SER A 108 30.12 9.52 -6.30
N PRO A 109 29.49 10.70 -6.08
CA PRO A 109 29.63 11.41 -4.81
C PRO A 109 29.26 10.47 -3.65
N PRO A 110 29.98 10.53 -2.52
CA PRO A 110 29.73 9.63 -1.40
C PRO A 110 28.28 9.81 -0.91
N GLY A 111 27.45 8.78 -1.07
CA GLY A 111 26.05 8.76 -0.64
C GLY A 111 25.02 8.31 -1.69
N ARG A 112 25.35 8.29 -2.99
CA ARG A 112 24.46 7.76 -4.03
C ARG A 112 24.83 6.31 -4.38
N TRP A 113 24.16 5.35 -3.75
CA TRP A 113 24.18 3.96 -4.22
C TRP A 113 23.40 3.82 -5.53
N HIS A 114 23.87 2.97 -6.45
CA HIS A 114 23.17 2.69 -7.70
C HIS A 114 21.76 2.15 -7.42
N GLY A 115 20.74 2.88 -7.89
CA GLY A 115 19.33 2.54 -7.69
C GLY A 115 18.60 3.32 -6.59
N ALA A 116 19.30 4.17 -5.81
CA ALA A 116 18.63 5.08 -4.88
C ALA A 116 17.84 6.16 -5.65
N PRO A 117 16.59 6.47 -5.27
CA PRO A 117 15.81 7.54 -5.89
C PRO A 117 16.57 8.87 -5.86
N ASP A 118 16.52 9.61 -6.96
CA ASP A 118 17.09 10.95 -7.03
C ASP A 118 16.19 11.95 -6.29
N LEU A 119 16.50 12.18 -5.01
CA LEU A 119 15.78 13.15 -4.16
C LEU A 119 16.13 14.62 -4.46
N ASP A 120 16.97 14.91 -5.46
CA ASP A 120 17.40 16.26 -5.82
C ASP A 120 17.16 16.56 -7.32
N GLY A 121 16.29 15.77 -7.97
CA GLY A 121 15.88 15.99 -9.36
C GLY A 121 14.92 17.17 -9.53
N PRO A 122 14.76 17.72 -10.74
CA PRO A 122 13.96 18.93 -11.01
C PRO A 122 12.46 18.78 -10.69
N GLY A 123 11.93 17.56 -10.60
CA GLY A 123 10.57 17.30 -10.15
C GLY A 123 10.38 17.50 -8.64
N VAL A 124 11.43 17.27 -7.85
CA VAL A 124 11.39 17.38 -6.38
C VAL A 124 11.21 18.83 -5.95
N ASP A 125 11.75 19.80 -6.71
CA ASP A 125 11.55 21.23 -6.45
C ASP A 125 10.08 21.66 -6.56
N ALA A 126 9.27 20.97 -7.37
CA ALA A 126 7.82 21.22 -7.40
C ALA A 126 7.15 20.75 -6.10
N VAL A 127 7.54 19.58 -5.59
CA VAL A 127 7.01 19.03 -4.34
C VAL A 127 7.42 19.87 -3.14
N ARG A 128 8.68 20.27 -3.05
CA ARG A 128 9.21 21.15 -2.00
C ARG A 128 8.47 22.49 -1.97
N ARG A 129 8.25 23.10 -3.15
CA ARG A 129 7.45 24.34 -3.27
C ARG A 129 6.00 24.13 -2.83
N PHE A 130 5.38 23.02 -3.20
CA PHE A 130 4.03 22.69 -2.75
C PHE A 130 3.96 22.59 -1.23
N ARG A 131 4.86 21.83 -0.58
CA ARG A 131 4.91 21.77 0.89
C ARG A 131 5.11 23.16 1.53
N HIS A 132 5.92 24.01 0.93
CA HIS A 132 6.11 25.38 1.38
C HIS A 132 4.84 26.24 1.25
N GLU A 133 4.07 26.09 0.17
CA GLU A 133 2.78 26.75 0.00
C GLU A 133 1.75 26.31 1.06
N VAL A 134 1.74 25.01 1.36
CA VAL A 134 0.90 24.44 2.43
C VAL A 134 1.31 25.01 3.79
N ARG A 135 2.61 25.00 4.11
CA ARG A 135 3.18 25.54 5.36
C ARG A 135 2.84 27.00 5.58
N GLU A 136 2.78 27.80 4.52
CA GLU A 136 2.41 29.23 4.58
C GLU A 136 0.88 29.46 4.54
N GLY A 137 0.08 28.39 4.53
CA GLY A 137 -1.38 28.46 4.50
C GLY A 137 -1.95 28.94 3.17
N ARG A 138 -1.15 28.97 2.08
CA ARG A 138 -1.63 29.35 0.75
C ARG A 138 -2.43 28.23 0.08
N PHE A 139 -2.22 26.99 0.49
CA PHE A 139 -2.97 25.83 0.01
C PHE A 139 -3.58 25.06 1.18
N VAL A 140 -4.91 24.97 1.21
CA VAL A 140 -5.68 24.27 2.28
C VAL A 140 -6.70 23.28 1.71
N GLY A 141 -6.63 23.00 0.41
CA GLY A 141 -7.57 22.13 -0.31
C GLY A 141 -7.12 20.66 -0.35
N PRO A 142 -7.91 19.81 -1.03
CA PRO A 142 -7.55 18.42 -1.28
C PRO A 142 -6.27 18.26 -2.14
N THR A 143 -5.45 17.26 -1.85
CA THR A 143 -4.15 17.02 -2.52
C THR A 143 -4.23 16.13 -3.76
N ASN A 144 -5.42 15.67 -4.15
CA ASN A 144 -5.58 14.89 -5.36
C ASN A 144 -5.10 15.69 -6.60
N GLY A 145 -4.30 15.04 -7.44
CA GLY A 145 -3.72 15.67 -8.64
C GLY A 145 -2.58 16.65 -8.38
N GLN A 146 -2.22 16.93 -7.12
CA GLN A 146 -1.03 17.74 -6.80
C GLN A 146 0.25 16.91 -6.99
N CYS A 147 1.26 17.53 -7.63
CA CYS A 147 2.55 16.92 -7.99
C CYS A 147 2.42 15.47 -8.53
N PRO A 148 1.79 15.29 -9.71
CA PRO A 148 1.55 13.96 -10.27
C PRO A 148 2.86 13.19 -10.44
N GLY A 149 2.84 11.89 -10.11
CA GLY A 149 4.00 11.01 -10.16
C GLY A 149 4.83 10.95 -8.87
N PHE A 150 4.47 11.74 -7.85
CA PHE A 150 5.09 11.66 -6.52
C PHE A 150 4.20 10.93 -5.52
N LEU A 151 4.84 10.21 -4.61
CA LEU A 151 4.20 9.45 -3.54
C LEU A 151 3.45 10.41 -2.60
N GLN A 152 2.17 10.13 -2.38
CA GLN A 152 1.39 10.74 -1.32
C GLN A 152 1.23 9.76 -0.16
N CYS A 153 1.35 10.26 1.06
CA CYS A 153 1.23 9.49 2.29
C CYS A 153 0.08 9.99 3.16
N ASN A 154 -0.68 9.04 3.67
CA ASN A 154 -1.46 9.20 4.88
C ASN A 154 -0.52 9.37 6.07
N MET A 155 -0.91 10.17 7.06
CA MET A 155 -0.17 10.35 8.30
C MET A 155 -0.99 9.91 9.52
N VAL A 156 -0.32 9.23 10.46
CA VAL A 156 -0.77 8.96 11.83
C VAL A 156 0.34 9.34 12.80
N VAL A 157 0.01 10.01 13.90
CA VAL A 157 0.94 10.35 14.99
C VAL A 157 0.32 9.87 16.29
N LEU A 158 1.10 9.14 17.06
CA LEU A 158 0.72 8.63 18.38
C LEU A 158 1.77 9.06 19.40
N ARG A 159 1.43 9.02 20.69
CA ARG A 159 2.44 9.12 21.75
C ARG A 159 3.28 7.84 21.78
N GLU A 160 4.54 7.98 22.16
CA GLU A 160 5.46 6.87 22.40
C GLU A 160 4.84 5.90 23.43
N GLY A 161 5.16 4.62 23.26
CA GLY A 161 4.78 3.56 24.17
C GLY A 161 3.90 2.52 23.50
N ARG A 162 2.97 1.95 24.27
CA ARG A 162 2.23 0.76 23.88
C ARG A 162 1.35 0.98 22.63
N GLU A 163 0.65 2.10 22.53
CA GLU A 163 -0.23 2.38 21.38
C GLU A 163 0.57 2.56 20.08
N ALA A 164 1.70 3.27 20.11
CA ALA A 164 2.59 3.40 18.95
C ALA A 164 3.22 2.07 18.54
N PHE A 165 3.66 1.25 19.51
CA PHE A 165 4.19 -0.08 19.23
C PHE A 165 3.13 -1.03 18.65
N ASP A 166 1.94 -1.06 19.26
CA ASP A 166 0.81 -1.87 18.79
C ASP A 166 0.41 -1.45 17.36
N PHE A 167 0.46 -0.14 17.04
CA PHE A 167 0.21 0.37 15.70
C PHE A 167 1.28 -0.02 14.68
N LEU A 168 2.56 0.04 15.05
CA LEU A 168 3.66 -0.41 14.21
C LEU A 168 3.50 -1.89 13.85
N LEU A 169 3.24 -2.74 14.86
CA LEU A 169 3.00 -4.16 14.66
C LEU A 169 1.73 -4.41 13.85
N PHE A 170 0.68 -3.59 14.04
CA PHE A 170 -0.53 -3.65 13.24
C PHE A 170 -0.23 -3.38 11.76
N CYS A 171 0.56 -2.36 11.45
CA CYS A 171 0.94 -2.03 10.07
C CYS A 171 1.75 -3.17 9.45
N GLN A 172 2.71 -3.72 10.19
CA GLN A 172 3.50 -4.88 9.74
C GLN A 172 2.62 -6.10 9.40
N ARG A 173 1.62 -6.40 10.25
CA ARG A 173 0.70 -7.53 10.02
C ARG A 173 -0.30 -7.29 8.90
N ASN A 174 -0.56 -6.03 8.55
CA ASN A 174 -1.59 -5.63 7.59
C ASN A 174 -1.01 -4.73 6.49
N SER A 175 0.16 -5.09 5.96
CA SER A 175 0.93 -4.26 5.01
C SER A 175 0.15 -3.79 3.77
N GLN A 176 -0.86 -4.55 3.30
CA GLN A 176 -1.70 -4.11 2.19
C GLN A 176 -2.63 -2.94 2.59
N ALA A 177 -3.25 -2.99 3.76
CA ALA A 177 -4.13 -1.92 4.25
C ALA A 177 -3.36 -0.75 4.86
N CYS A 178 -2.19 -1.03 5.43
CA CYS A 178 -1.34 -0.08 6.11
C CYS A 178 0.10 -0.18 5.57
N PRO A 179 0.34 0.16 4.28
CA PRO A 179 1.68 0.10 3.70
C PRO A 179 2.56 1.16 4.34
N LEU A 180 3.36 0.75 5.32
CA LEU A 180 4.21 1.67 6.08
C LEU A 180 5.40 2.11 5.23
N ILE A 181 5.52 3.41 5.01
CA ILE A 181 6.59 4.02 4.20
C ILE A 181 7.73 4.48 5.09
N GLU A 182 7.42 5.21 6.15
CA GLU A 182 8.42 5.72 7.09
C GLU A 182 7.83 5.83 8.50
N VAL A 183 8.69 5.59 9.49
CA VAL A 183 8.43 5.89 10.90
C VAL A 183 9.48 6.91 11.31
N CYS A 184 9.03 8.08 11.78
CA CYS A 184 9.94 9.09 12.31
C CYS A 184 10.44 8.66 13.70
N ASP A 185 11.66 9.08 14.04
CA ASP A 185 12.21 8.91 15.38
C ASP A 185 11.30 9.58 16.43
N VAL A 186 11.34 9.06 17.66
CA VAL A 186 10.56 9.61 18.78
C VAL A 186 10.84 11.11 18.94
N GLY A 187 9.78 11.92 18.94
CA GLY A 187 9.81 13.37 19.06
C GLY A 187 10.19 14.12 17.79
N SER A 188 10.60 13.43 16.73
CA SER A 188 10.94 14.06 15.46
C SER A 188 9.71 14.17 14.55
N PRO A 189 9.34 15.39 14.10
CA PRO A 189 8.34 15.58 13.05
C PRO A 189 8.93 15.50 11.64
N HIS A 190 10.20 15.12 11.49
CA HIS A 190 10.93 15.19 10.21
C HIS A 190 11.09 13.80 9.57
N PRO A 191 10.51 13.58 8.38
CA PRO A 191 10.59 12.30 7.66
C PRO A 191 11.85 12.27 6.77
N ASN A 192 12.98 11.94 7.39
CA ASN A 192 14.31 11.98 6.77
C ASN A 192 14.49 11.05 5.55
N GLY A 193 13.70 9.98 5.46
CA GLY A 193 13.75 9.01 4.37
C GLY A 193 13.02 9.48 3.11
N VAL A 194 11.87 10.13 3.27
CA VAL A 194 10.99 10.50 2.14
C VAL A 194 10.93 11.99 1.82
N ALA A 195 11.31 12.89 2.73
CA ALA A 195 11.33 14.34 2.51
C ALA A 195 12.14 15.07 3.60
N ARG A 196 13.43 15.31 3.35
CA ARG A 196 14.39 15.78 4.39
C ARG A 196 14.15 17.20 4.89
N ASP A 197 13.54 18.07 4.09
CA ASP A 197 13.24 19.47 4.42
C ASP A 197 11.81 19.67 4.94
N ALA A 198 11.06 18.57 5.10
CA ALA A 198 9.68 18.60 5.52
C ALA A 198 9.52 18.69 7.04
N ASP A 199 8.43 19.32 7.46
CA ASP A 199 7.93 19.31 8.83
C ASP A 199 6.48 18.83 8.82
N LEU A 200 6.26 17.63 9.34
CA LEU A 200 4.94 17.01 9.32
C LEU A 200 3.89 17.79 10.12
N ARG A 201 4.29 18.75 10.97
CA ARG A 201 3.36 19.59 11.74
C ARG A 201 2.66 20.65 10.91
N THR A 202 3.23 21.05 9.78
CA THR A 202 2.75 22.16 8.95
C THR A 202 2.61 21.84 7.47
N ASP A 203 3.23 20.78 6.98
CA ASP A 203 3.34 20.50 5.53
C ASP A 203 2.19 19.64 4.99
N ILE A 204 1.14 19.44 5.78
CA ILE A 204 -0.11 18.78 5.36
C ILE A 204 -1.22 19.83 5.41
N PRO A 205 -2.07 19.95 4.36
CA PRO A 205 -3.06 21.03 4.30
C PRO A 205 -4.08 21.04 5.44
N ARG A 206 -4.37 19.86 6.01
CA ARG A 206 -5.32 19.71 7.10
C ARG A 206 -5.07 18.46 7.93
N TYR A 207 -5.23 18.60 9.23
CA TYR A 207 -5.07 17.58 10.25
C TYR A 207 -6.36 17.36 11.02
N ALA A 208 -6.53 16.13 11.51
CA ALA A 208 -7.59 15.74 12.42
C ALA A 208 -6.98 15.32 13.76
N ILE A 209 -7.44 15.93 14.85
CA ILE A 209 -6.99 15.66 16.22
C ILE A 209 -8.01 14.78 16.91
N TYR A 210 -7.56 13.63 17.44
CA TYR A 210 -8.40 12.65 18.12
C TYR A 210 -8.04 12.53 19.59
N ARG A 211 -9.05 12.36 20.44
CA ARG A 211 -8.91 11.99 21.85
C ARG A 211 -9.88 10.87 22.21
N ASN A 212 -9.38 9.84 22.87
CA ASN A 212 -10.16 8.68 23.29
C ASN A 212 -10.98 8.08 22.13
N GLY A 213 -10.37 7.98 20.95
CA GLY A 213 -11.00 7.48 19.72
C GLY A 213 -12.03 8.40 19.04
N ALA A 214 -12.28 9.60 19.56
CA ALA A 214 -13.23 10.57 18.98
C ALA A 214 -12.51 11.76 18.36
N LEU A 215 -13.02 12.25 17.21
CA LEU A 215 -12.54 13.49 16.58
C LEU A 215 -12.84 14.67 17.51
N GLU A 216 -11.80 15.38 17.93
CA GLU A 216 -11.94 16.59 18.74
C GLU A 216 -12.11 17.81 17.83
N LYS A 217 -11.23 17.96 16.83
CA LYS A 217 -11.22 19.09 15.89
C LYS A 217 -10.35 18.81 14.67
N GLU A 218 -10.54 19.63 13.64
CA GLU A 218 -9.61 19.75 12.51
C GLU A 218 -8.83 21.07 12.58
N VAL A 219 -7.57 21.05 12.14
CA VAL A 219 -6.68 22.22 12.10
C VAL A 219 -5.82 22.21 10.84
N THR A 220 -5.29 23.36 10.44
CA THR A 220 -4.34 23.48 9.31
C THR A 220 -2.88 23.52 9.76
N ASP A 221 -2.65 23.55 11.08
CA ASP A 221 -1.33 23.53 11.71
C ASP A 221 -1.41 22.67 12.98
N ALA A 222 -0.65 21.59 13.02
CA ALA A 222 -0.63 20.63 14.12
C ALA A 222 0.42 20.94 15.20
N THR A 223 1.24 21.98 15.03
CA THR A 223 2.39 22.30 15.91
C THR A 223 2.01 22.37 17.38
N GLN A 224 0.92 23.07 17.71
CA GLN A 224 0.46 23.21 19.10
C GLN A 224 -0.11 21.92 19.72
N TYR A 225 -0.43 20.91 18.90
CA TYR A 225 -1.00 19.64 19.32
C TYR A 225 0.02 18.51 19.34
N TRP A 226 1.19 18.73 18.73
CA TRP A 226 2.21 17.71 18.52
C TRP A 226 2.96 17.41 19.82
N PRO A 227 2.86 16.20 20.39
CA PRO A 227 3.59 15.85 21.60
C PRO A 227 5.10 15.74 21.36
N ASP A 228 5.89 16.16 22.36
CA ASP A 228 7.36 15.99 22.34
C ASP A 228 7.78 14.51 22.34
N ASP A 229 6.94 13.64 22.91
CA ASP A 229 7.10 12.19 22.99
C ASP A 229 6.28 11.47 21.91
N SER A 230 6.24 11.98 20.68
CA SER A 230 5.41 11.42 19.61
C SER A 230 6.17 10.50 18.65
N VAL A 231 5.45 9.61 17.99
CA VAL A 231 5.96 8.81 16.86
C VAL A 231 5.03 9.05 15.67
N ALA A 232 5.59 9.50 14.56
CA ALA A 232 4.86 9.72 13.32
C ALA A 232 5.06 8.55 12.34
N PHE A 233 3.97 8.12 11.72
CA PHE A 233 3.90 7.03 10.76
C PHE A 233 3.36 7.58 9.45
N LEU A 234 4.14 7.43 8.38
CA LEU A 234 3.72 7.70 7.01
C LEU A 234 3.32 6.39 6.34
N ILE A 235 2.09 6.37 5.83
CA ILE A 235 1.45 5.19 5.25
C ILE A 235 1.08 5.52 3.82
N GLY A 236 1.49 4.70 2.87
CA GLY A 236 1.29 4.97 1.46
C GLY A 236 -0.19 5.07 1.09
N CYS A 237 -0.45 5.79 0.00
CA CYS A 237 -1.79 6.13 -0.46
C CYS A 237 -2.05 5.62 -1.87
N SER A 238 -3.29 5.22 -2.13
CA SER A 238 -3.79 4.78 -3.44
C SER A 238 -3.63 5.82 -4.55
N PHE A 239 -3.56 7.12 -4.21
CA PHE A 239 -3.34 8.21 -5.17
C PHE A 239 -2.05 8.02 -5.98
N SER A 240 -1.09 7.29 -5.43
CA SER A 240 0.19 6.99 -6.06
C SER A 240 0.06 6.06 -7.29
N VAL A 241 -1.04 5.30 -7.41
CA VAL A 241 -1.27 4.37 -8.54
C VAL A 241 -2.20 4.97 -9.60
N GLU A 242 -2.89 6.05 -9.27
CA GLU A 242 -3.88 6.69 -10.14
C GLU A 242 -3.26 7.15 -11.47
N GLY A 243 -2.06 7.72 -11.45
CA GLY A 243 -1.35 8.09 -12.67
C GLY A 243 -0.99 6.89 -13.57
N ALA A 244 -0.62 5.76 -12.97
CA ALA A 244 -0.29 4.53 -13.71
C ALA A 244 -1.53 3.92 -14.39
N LEU A 245 -2.69 3.97 -13.73
CA LEU A 245 -3.96 3.56 -14.30
C LEU A 245 -4.38 4.48 -15.47
N ILE A 246 -4.36 5.79 -15.26
CA ILE A 246 -4.74 6.77 -16.29
C ILE A 246 -3.83 6.67 -17.52
N SER A 247 -2.52 6.64 -17.33
CA SER A 247 -1.53 6.49 -18.43
C SER A 247 -1.70 5.18 -19.20
N SER A 248 -2.26 4.17 -18.54
CA SER A 248 -2.63 2.90 -19.15
C SER A 248 -4.02 2.89 -19.78
N GLY A 249 -4.74 4.01 -19.81
CA GLY A 249 -6.07 4.14 -20.40
C GLY A 249 -7.20 3.63 -19.52
N ILE A 250 -6.95 3.42 -18.22
CA ILE A 250 -7.99 3.06 -17.24
C ILE A 250 -8.43 4.35 -16.54
N PRO A 251 -9.63 4.88 -16.85
CA PRO A 251 -10.10 6.14 -16.29
C PRO A 251 -10.42 6.01 -14.80
N LEU A 252 -10.44 7.15 -14.10
CA LEU A 252 -10.82 7.23 -12.70
C LEU A 252 -12.11 8.02 -12.58
N ARG A 253 -13.23 7.30 -12.46
CA ARG A 253 -14.58 7.89 -12.42
C ARG A 253 -14.74 9.01 -11.39
N SER A 254 -14.19 8.83 -10.19
CA SER A 254 -14.26 9.86 -9.14
C SER A 254 -13.54 11.14 -9.55
N ALA A 255 -12.40 11.04 -10.24
CA ALA A 255 -11.70 12.20 -10.77
C ALA A 255 -12.48 12.87 -11.92
N ASP A 256 -13.02 12.06 -12.85
CA ASP A 256 -13.84 12.54 -13.98
C ASP A 256 -15.10 13.28 -13.50
N GLU A 257 -15.70 12.83 -12.39
CA GLU A 257 -16.88 13.44 -11.77
C GLU A 257 -16.55 14.56 -10.75
N GLY A 258 -15.26 14.81 -10.47
CA GLY A 258 -14.85 15.80 -9.47
C GLY A 258 -15.26 15.45 -8.03
N LYS A 259 -15.35 14.16 -7.71
CA LYS A 259 -15.82 13.59 -6.44
C LYS A 259 -14.70 12.95 -5.64
N ASN A 260 -14.86 12.90 -4.32
CA ASN A 260 -14.02 12.06 -3.49
C ASN A 260 -14.31 10.57 -3.70
N VAL A 261 -13.27 9.75 -3.80
CA VAL A 261 -13.39 8.31 -4.03
C VAL A 261 -14.29 7.66 -2.96
N PRO A 262 -15.26 6.82 -3.34
CA PRO A 262 -16.11 6.14 -2.37
C PRO A 262 -15.31 5.07 -1.62
N MET A 263 -15.46 5.07 -0.31
CA MET A 263 -14.80 4.13 0.59
C MET A 263 -15.81 3.47 1.52
N TYR A 264 -15.56 2.21 1.84
CA TYR A 264 -16.51 1.35 2.55
C TYR A 264 -15.81 0.56 3.65
N ARG A 265 -16.48 0.45 4.79
CA ARG A 265 -16.12 -0.49 5.83
C ARG A 265 -16.53 -1.89 5.38
N THR A 266 -15.57 -2.81 5.34
CA THR A 266 -15.83 -4.19 4.98
C THR A 266 -16.18 -5.05 6.20
N SER A 267 -16.61 -6.28 5.95
CA SER A 267 -16.65 -7.36 6.95
C SER A 267 -15.31 -8.07 7.14
N LEU A 268 -14.27 -7.71 6.37
CA LEU A 268 -12.97 -8.38 6.42
C LEU A 268 -12.15 -7.88 7.63
N PRO A 269 -11.83 -8.74 8.61
CA PRO A 269 -11.04 -8.33 9.75
C PRO A 269 -9.56 -8.13 9.38
N CYS A 270 -8.94 -7.08 9.91
CA CYS A 270 -7.49 -6.98 9.94
C CYS A 270 -6.91 -7.92 10.99
N ARG A 271 -5.67 -8.36 10.80
CA ARG A 271 -4.91 -9.12 11.80
C ARG A 271 -4.62 -8.21 12.99
N PRO A 272 -5.14 -8.50 14.20
CA PRO A 272 -5.01 -7.59 15.33
C PRO A 272 -3.56 -7.51 15.83
N ALA A 273 -3.22 -6.42 16.53
CA ALA A 273 -1.94 -6.25 17.22
C ALA A 273 -2.17 -5.47 18.53
N GLY A 274 -2.04 -6.14 19.68
CA GLY A 274 -2.27 -5.53 20.98
C GLY A 274 -3.67 -4.91 21.11
N CYS A 275 -3.76 -3.60 21.39
CA CYS A 275 -5.05 -2.90 21.40
C CYS A 275 -5.65 -2.67 20.00
N MET A 276 -4.83 -2.67 18.94
CA MET A 276 -5.25 -2.34 17.58
C MET A 276 -6.05 -3.48 16.94
N ARG A 277 -7.33 -3.21 16.66
CA ARG A 277 -8.26 -4.13 16.00
C ARG A 277 -9.31 -3.38 15.20
N GLY A 278 -9.76 -3.98 14.11
CA GLY A 278 -10.82 -3.43 13.27
C GLY A 278 -10.91 -4.15 11.95
N ASN A 279 -11.87 -3.73 11.13
CA ASN A 279 -12.03 -4.25 9.78
C ASN A 279 -11.29 -3.36 8.77
N MET A 280 -10.89 -3.98 7.67
CA MET A 280 -10.31 -3.30 6.53
C MET A 280 -11.32 -2.33 5.93
N VAL A 281 -10.85 -1.13 5.58
CA VAL A 281 -11.59 -0.18 4.77
C VAL A 281 -11.07 -0.29 3.33
N VAL A 282 -11.99 -0.31 2.37
CA VAL A 282 -11.64 -0.37 0.95
C VAL A 282 -12.11 0.87 0.22
N SER A 283 -11.39 1.28 -0.82
CA SER A 283 -11.85 2.24 -1.82
C SER A 283 -12.38 1.48 -3.03
N MET A 284 -13.42 2.00 -3.68
CA MET A 284 -14.00 1.38 -4.88
C MET A 284 -13.76 2.24 -6.12
N LYS A 285 -13.35 1.59 -7.20
CA LYS A 285 -13.24 2.19 -8.53
C LYS A 285 -14.02 1.33 -9.54
N PRO A 286 -14.92 1.90 -10.34
CA PRO A 286 -15.50 1.17 -11.45
C PRO A 286 -14.45 1.00 -12.55
N VAL A 287 -14.27 -0.24 -13.02
CA VAL A 287 -13.29 -0.59 -14.05
C VAL A 287 -13.98 -1.45 -15.10
N LYS A 288 -13.76 -1.16 -16.39
CA LYS A 288 -14.31 -1.97 -17.48
C LYS A 288 -13.91 -3.43 -17.33
N ALA A 289 -14.85 -4.34 -17.58
CA ALA A 289 -14.62 -5.78 -17.44
C ALA A 289 -13.39 -6.27 -18.23
N MET A 290 -13.14 -5.68 -19.41
CA MET A 290 -11.99 -6.01 -20.26
C MET A 290 -10.64 -5.49 -19.74
N ASP A 291 -10.65 -4.48 -18.86
CA ASP A 291 -9.45 -3.86 -18.31
C ASP A 291 -9.08 -4.42 -16.93
N ILE A 292 -9.89 -5.28 -16.32
CA ILE A 292 -9.66 -5.84 -14.97
C ILE A 292 -8.29 -6.52 -14.86
N ALA A 293 -7.92 -7.37 -15.81
CA ALA A 293 -6.62 -8.06 -15.76
C ALA A 293 -5.45 -7.07 -15.81
N LYS A 294 -5.61 -6.00 -16.58
CA LYS A 294 -4.61 -4.93 -16.73
C LYS A 294 -4.52 -4.08 -15.46
N GLU A 295 -5.67 -3.72 -14.89
CA GLU A 295 -5.77 -3.02 -13.60
C GLU A 295 -5.02 -3.80 -12.52
N VAL A 296 -5.34 -5.09 -12.35
CA VAL A 296 -4.68 -5.97 -11.37
C VAL A 296 -3.17 -6.02 -11.60
N GLU A 297 -2.72 -6.18 -12.85
CA GLU A 297 -1.30 -6.23 -13.18
C GLU A 297 -0.57 -4.93 -12.82
N ILE A 298 -1.20 -3.78 -13.09
CA ILE A 298 -0.65 -2.46 -12.76
C ILE A 298 -0.60 -2.30 -11.25
N THR A 299 -1.72 -2.44 -10.56
CA THR A 299 -1.83 -2.13 -9.12
C THR A 299 -1.01 -3.09 -8.26
N SER A 300 -0.85 -4.35 -8.68
CA SER A 300 0.03 -5.32 -7.99
C SER A 300 1.51 -4.92 -7.95
N LYS A 301 1.96 -4.02 -8.84
CA LYS A 301 3.34 -3.50 -8.87
C LYS A 301 3.59 -2.39 -7.84
N PHE A 302 2.55 -1.97 -7.11
CA PHE A 302 2.63 -0.89 -6.12
C PHE A 302 2.16 -1.37 -4.73
N PRO A 303 2.83 -2.35 -4.09
CA PRO A 303 2.48 -2.82 -2.75
C PRO A 303 2.47 -1.69 -1.69
N GLN A 304 3.32 -0.68 -1.86
CA GLN A 304 3.38 0.54 -1.05
C GLN A 304 2.12 1.42 -1.17
N ALA A 305 1.26 1.19 -2.16
CA ALA A 305 0.05 1.96 -2.41
C ALA A 305 -1.19 1.04 -2.46
N HIS A 306 -1.24 0.09 -1.51
CA HIS A 306 -2.29 -0.91 -1.30
C HIS A 306 -2.30 -2.09 -2.27
N GLY A 307 -1.47 -2.07 -3.32
CA GLY A 307 -1.28 -3.21 -4.20
C GLY A 307 -2.56 -3.67 -4.93
N ALA A 308 -2.59 -4.97 -5.20
CA ALA A 308 -3.67 -5.64 -5.91
C ALA A 308 -5.07 -5.41 -5.29
N PRO A 309 -6.17 -5.56 -6.05
CA PRO A 309 -7.51 -5.51 -5.50
C PRO A 309 -7.74 -6.57 -4.42
N VAL A 310 -8.49 -6.19 -3.40
CA VAL A 310 -9.02 -7.06 -2.34
C VAL A 310 -10.24 -7.83 -2.85
N CYS A 311 -11.07 -7.19 -3.66
CA CYS A 311 -12.28 -7.79 -4.24
C CYS A 311 -12.57 -7.17 -5.61
N VAL A 312 -13.13 -7.99 -6.51
CA VAL A 312 -13.61 -7.55 -7.83
C VAL A 312 -15.05 -8.03 -8.00
N GLY A 313 -15.95 -7.11 -8.34
CA GLY A 313 -17.31 -7.40 -8.78
C GLY A 313 -18.33 -7.59 -7.66
N CYS A 314 -18.10 -8.48 -6.69
CA CYS A 314 -19.11 -8.90 -5.68
C CYS A 314 -18.96 -8.16 -4.33
N PRO A 315 -19.53 -6.95 -4.14
CA PRO A 315 -19.41 -6.18 -2.90
C PRO A 315 -19.90 -6.92 -1.65
N GLU A 316 -20.92 -7.78 -1.79
CA GLU A 316 -21.53 -8.49 -0.67
C GLU A 316 -20.56 -9.52 -0.07
N ALA A 317 -19.62 -10.03 -0.88
CA ALA A 317 -18.57 -10.93 -0.42
C ALA A 317 -17.61 -10.26 0.56
N ILE A 318 -17.56 -8.93 0.61
CA ILE A 318 -16.79 -8.16 1.59
C ILE A 318 -17.71 -7.35 2.52
N GLY A 319 -18.99 -7.73 2.61
CA GLY A 319 -19.95 -7.14 3.54
C GLY A 319 -20.58 -5.82 3.11
N ILE A 320 -20.32 -5.36 1.88
CA ILE A 320 -20.90 -4.13 1.34
C ILE A 320 -22.25 -4.45 0.71
N GLN A 321 -23.34 -3.93 1.29
CA GLN A 321 -24.71 -4.21 0.83
C GLN A 321 -25.18 -3.27 -0.28
N ASP A 322 -24.68 -2.03 -0.30
CA ASP A 322 -25.13 -0.99 -1.21
C ASP A 322 -23.95 -0.07 -1.57
N ILE A 323 -23.43 -0.23 -2.78
CA ILE A 323 -22.33 0.61 -3.28
C ILE A 323 -22.76 2.07 -3.48
N GLY A 324 -24.06 2.37 -3.55
CA GLY A 324 -24.57 3.74 -3.62
C GLY A 324 -24.47 4.52 -2.31
N LYS A 325 -24.08 3.86 -1.21
CA LYS A 325 -23.97 4.46 0.14
C LYS A 325 -22.59 4.22 0.73
N PRO A 326 -21.56 4.95 0.27
CA PRO A 326 -20.24 4.84 0.87
C PRO A 326 -20.24 5.35 2.32
N ASP A 327 -19.41 4.74 3.15
CA ASP A 327 -19.18 5.20 4.53
C ASP A 327 -18.37 6.50 4.55
N TRP A 328 -17.50 6.70 3.54
CA TRP A 328 -16.74 7.93 3.32
C TRP A 328 -16.62 8.26 1.83
N GLY A 329 -16.52 9.55 1.49
CA GLY A 329 -16.47 10.00 0.10
C GLY A 329 -17.86 10.09 -0.52
N GLU A 330 -17.92 10.05 -1.85
CA GLU A 330 -19.16 10.25 -2.60
C GLU A 330 -19.42 9.09 -3.56
N PRO A 331 -20.68 8.67 -3.75
CA PRO A 331 -21.01 7.60 -4.70
C PRO A 331 -20.72 8.05 -6.13
N VAL A 332 -20.20 7.12 -6.93
CA VAL A 332 -19.88 7.28 -8.35
C VAL A 332 -20.74 6.35 -9.20
N GLU A 333 -20.96 6.71 -10.47
CA GLU A 333 -21.68 5.85 -11.40
C GLU A 333 -20.85 4.62 -11.79
N VAL A 334 -21.49 3.46 -11.85
CA VAL A 334 -20.90 2.22 -12.39
C VAL A 334 -21.67 1.88 -13.67
N LEU A 335 -21.00 1.93 -14.82
CA LEU A 335 -21.62 1.69 -16.12
C LEU A 335 -21.86 0.19 -16.38
N PRO A 336 -22.75 -0.17 -17.33
CA PRO A 336 -23.10 -1.58 -17.58
C PRO A 336 -21.94 -2.50 -17.98
N ASP A 337 -20.85 -1.96 -18.55
CA ASP A 337 -19.64 -2.70 -18.92
C ASP A 337 -18.53 -2.63 -17.86
N GLU A 338 -18.80 -2.01 -16.70
CA GLU A 338 -17.87 -1.84 -15.59
C GLU A 338 -18.20 -2.77 -14.42
N LEU A 339 -17.16 -3.12 -13.66
CA LEU A 339 -17.27 -3.84 -12.40
C LEU A 339 -16.68 -2.98 -11.28
N PRO A 340 -17.27 -3.01 -10.07
CA PRO A 340 -16.66 -2.37 -8.91
C PRO A 340 -15.41 -3.15 -8.49
N VAL A 341 -14.27 -2.47 -8.46
CA VAL A 341 -12.98 -3.00 -8.01
C VAL A 341 -12.61 -2.35 -6.68
N PHE A 342 -12.33 -3.17 -5.67
CA PHE A 342 -12.09 -2.72 -4.30
C PHE A 342 -10.63 -2.92 -3.92
N HIS A 343 -9.95 -1.84 -3.53
CA HIS A 343 -8.58 -1.88 -3.00
C HIS A 343 -8.59 -1.53 -1.54
N ALA A 344 -7.64 -2.06 -0.77
CA ALA A 344 -7.41 -1.58 0.58
C ALA A 344 -7.15 -0.05 0.57
N CYS A 345 -7.51 0.62 1.66
CA CYS A 345 -7.47 2.07 1.73
C CYS A 345 -6.78 2.56 2.99
N GLY A 346 -6.04 3.67 2.87
CA GLY A 346 -5.34 4.38 3.95
C GLY A 346 -6.25 4.95 5.05
N VAL A 347 -7.57 4.85 4.89
CA VAL A 347 -8.54 5.10 5.97
C VAL A 347 -8.61 3.94 6.97
N THR A 348 -8.10 2.74 6.62
CA THR A 348 -8.06 1.58 7.54
C THR A 348 -7.33 1.91 8.86
N PRO A 349 -6.11 2.49 8.85
CA PRO A 349 -5.48 3.03 10.04
C PRO A 349 -6.39 3.90 10.91
N GLN A 350 -7.05 4.91 10.33
CA GLN A 350 -7.93 5.82 11.07
C GLN A 350 -9.11 5.07 11.69
N ASN A 351 -9.76 4.19 10.93
CA ASN A 351 -10.87 3.37 11.42
C ASN A 351 -10.44 2.47 12.60
N VAL A 352 -9.24 1.88 12.54
CA VAL A 352 -8.71 1.03 13.61
C VAL A 352 -8.35 1.84 14.86
N LEU A 353 -7.74 3.02 14.70
CA LEU A 353 -7.42 3.90 15.83
C LEU A 353 -8.68 4.32 16.59
N MET A 354 -9.71 4.76 15.85
CA MET A 354 -11.00 5.13 16.44
C MET A 354 -11.68 3.94 17.13
N ALA A 355 -11.75 2.79 16.46
CA ALA A 355 -12.37 1.58 17.00
C ALA A 355 -11.63 1.03 18.24
N SER A 356 -10.31 1.28 18.32
CA SER A 356 -9.48 0.86 19.44
C SER A 356 -9.51 1.85 20.60
N GLY A 357 -10.16 3.02 20.45
CA GLY A 357 -10.32 4.01 21.51
C GLY A 357 -9.01 4.65 21.94
N VAL A 358 -8.07 4.86 21.00
CA VAL A 358 -6.74 5.38 21.33
C VAL A 358 -6.80 6.69 22.10
N SER A 359 -5.93 6.83 23.10
CA SER A 359 -5.95 7.95 24.03
C SER A 359 -5.79 9.31 23.33
N PHE A 360 -4.88 9.36 22.36
CA PHE A 360 -4.58 10.53 21.55
C PHE A 360 -4.02 10.12 20.19
N ALA A 361 -4.45 10.79 19.12
CA ALA A 361 -3.83 10.66 17.81
C ALA A 361 -3.92 11.97 17.02
N ILE A 362 -2.94 12.22 16.16
CA ILE A 362 -3.04 13.21 15.08
C ILE A 362 -3.04 12.44 13.77
N THR A 363 -3.93 12.76 12.86
CA THR A 363 -3.88 12.23 11.49
C THR A 363 -3.97 13.37 10.51
N HIS A 364 -3.66 13.10 9.25
CA HIS A 364 -4.14 13.94 8.16
C HIS A 364 -5.68 13.85 8.06
N SER A 365 -6.33 14.92 7.58
CA SER A 365 -7.76 14.86 7.22
C SER A 365 -7.94 14.17 5.87
N ALA A 366 -9.06 13.49 5.67
CA ALA A 366 -9.35 12.79 4.42
C ALA A 366 -9.19 13.73 3.20
N GLY A 367 -8.48 13.25 2.18
CA GLY A 367 -8.19 14.03 0.96
C GLY A 367 -7.05 15.05 1.09
N HIS A 368 -6.44 15.23 2.27
CA HIS A 368 -5.36 16.20 2.51
C HIS A 368 -4.08 15.45 2.92
N MET A 369 -3.38 14.85 1.97
CA MET A 369 -2.24 13.95 2.27
C MET A 369 -0.90 14.70 2.32
N PHE A 370 0.12 14.04 2.86
CA PHE A 370 1.51 14.51 2.80
C PHE A 370 2.14 14.15 1.46
N LEU A 371 2.84 15.08 0.81
CA LEU A 371 3.58 14.83 -0.43
C LEU A 371 5.07 14.58 -0.16
N CYS A 372 5.54 13.41 -0.59
CA CYS A 372 6.93 12.98 -0.46
C CYS A 372 7.79 13.38 -1.67
N ASP A 373 9.11 13.41 -1.49
CA ASP A 373 10.09 13.63 -2.58
C ASP A 373 10.29 12.36 -3.43
N LEU A 374 9.75 11.21 -2.99
CA LEU A 374 9.84 9.95 -3.69
C LEU A 374 8.86 9.89 -4.87
N PRO A 375 9.31 9.49 -6.06
CA PRO A 375 8.41 9.07 -7.14
C PRO A 375 7.52 7.91 -6.69
N SER A 376 6.27 7.87 -7.17
CA SER A 376 5.29 6.83 -6.80
C SER A 376 5.75 5.40 -7.16
N ASP A 377 6.58 5.27 -8.18
CA ASP A 377 7.13 4.01 -8.71
C ASP A 377 8.51 3.64 -8.13
N ALA A 378 9.10 4.50 -7.29
CA ALA A 378 10.48 4.35 -6.82
C ALA A 378 10.61 3.77 -5.40
N VAL A 379 9.52 3.31 -4.79
CA VAL A 379 9.54 2.66 -3.47
C VAL A 379 9.73 1.14 -3.67
N PRO A 380 10.81 0.53 -3.14
CA PRO A 380 11.13 -0.88 -3.35
C PRO A 380 10.08 -1.88 -2.83
#